data_AF-A0A2S8SWQ5-F1
#
_entry.id   AF-A0A2S8SWQ5-F1
#
_cell.length_a   1.000
_cell.length_b   1.000
_cell.length_c   1.000
_cell.angle_alpha   90.00
_cell.angle_beta   90.00
_cell.angle_gamma   90.00
#
_symmetry.space_group_name_H-M   'P 1'
#
loop_
_entity.id
_entity.type
_entity.pdbx_description
1 polymer ?
#
loop_
_entity_poly.entity_id
_entity_poly.type
_entity_poly.pdbx_seq_one_letter_code
_entity_poly.pdbx_strand_id
1 'polypeptide(L)'
;MHETHLAPNHVPIELHSLIPLAEKWGIDDYSMRSDFIKKSPRADSVAMKKQVESNIELIEDWLAGPLSDGPDYTLEYLTFTCLVMAADAVKIER
;
A
#
# COMPACT_ATOMS: atom_id res chain seq x y z
N MET A 1 2.92 -3.38 -17.13
CA MET A 1 2.04 -3.08 -15.99
C MET A 1 2.29 -4.15 -14.95
N HIS A 2 2.51 -3.76 -13.69
CA HIS A 2 2.43 -4.69 -12.57
C HIS A 2 0.93 -4.84 -12.28
N GLU A 3 0.33 -5.97 -12.62
CA GLU A 3 -1.07 -6.26 -12.30
C GLU A 3 -1.08 -7.19 -11.09
N THR A 4 -1.31 -6.59 -9.93
CA THR A 4 -1.58 -7.32 -8.69
C THR A 4 -3.09 -7.41 -8.54
N HIS A 5 -3.60 -8.60 -8.24
CA HIS A 5 -5.01 -8.83 -7.90
C HIS A 5 -5.08 -9.43 -6.51
N LEU A 6 -5.64 -8.66 -5.58
CA LEU A 6 -5.78 -9.06 -4.19
C LEU A 6 -7.08 -9.82 -3.96
N ALA A 7 -7.03 -10.81 -3.08
CA ALA A 7 -8.20 -11.54 -2.63
C ALA A 7 -8.85 -10.78 -1.44
N PRO A 8 -10.04 -10.17 -1.60
CA PRO A 8 -10.63 -9.33 -0.55
C PRO A 8 -10.92 -10.08 0.75
N ASN A 9 -11.11 -11.40 0.70
CA ASN A 9 -11.32 -12.25 1.87
C ASN A 9 -10.06 -12.39 2.76
N HIS A 10 -8.90 -11.93 2.31
CA HIS A 10 -7.68 -11.85 3.12
C HIS A 10 -7.40 -10.44 3.66
N VAL A 11 -8.26 -9.47 3.33
CA VAL A 11 -8.17 -8.08 3.78
C VAL A 11 -9.33 -7.78 4.74
N PRO A 12 -9.10 -7.10 5.87
CA PRO A 12 -10.20 -6.61 6.73
C PRO A 12 -11.21 -5.77 5.94
N ILE A 13 -12.50 -5.92 6.24
CA ILE A 13 -13.60 -5.27 5.51
C ILE A 13 -13.43 -3.74 5.48
N GLU A 14 -12.89 -3.16 6.56
CA GLU A 14 -12.60 -1.74 6.73
C GLU A 14 -11.55 -1.24 5.73
N LEU A 15 -10.63 -2.10 5.31
CA LEU A 15 -9.54 -1.79 4.39
C LEU A 15 -9.88 -2.14 2.92
N HIS A 16 -11.05 -2.73 2.63
CA HIS A 16 -11.43 -3.10 1.26
C HIS A 16 -11.43 -1.91 0.30
N SER A 17 -11.78 -0.72 0.80
CA SER A 17 -11.76 0.51 0.00
C SER A 17 -10.35 0.89 -0.49
N LEU A 18 -9.30 0.40 0.17
CA LEU A 18 -7.90 0.62 -0.19
C LEU A 18 -7.34 -0.45 -1.13
N ILE A 19 -8.06 -1.55 -1.41
CA ILE A 19 -7.57 -2.63 -2.29
C ILE A 19 -7.12 -2.08 -3.66
N PRO A 20 -7.92 -1.27 -4.39
CA PRO A 20 -7.48 -0.75 -5.68
C PRO A 20 -6.26 0.17 -5.58
N LEU A 21 -6.10 0.84 -4.43
CA LEU A 21 -4.94 1.68 -4.16
C LEU A 21 -3.70 0.83 -3.90
N ALA A 22 -3.84 -0.25 -3.13
CA ALA A 22 -2.80 -1.22 -2.85
C ALA A 22 -2.33 -1.90 -4.15
N GLU A 23 -3.25 -2.36 -4.99
CA GLU A 23 -2.93 -2.98 -6.29
C GLU A 23 -2.15 -2.04 -7.22
N LYS A 24 -2.48 -0.75 -7.21
CA LYS A 24 -1.82 0.25 -8.06
C LYS A 24 -0.45 0.71 -7.54
N TRP A 25 -0.32 0.91 -6.22
CA TRP A 25 0.85 1.58 -5.63
C TRP A 25 1.73 0.66 -4.77
N GLY A 26 1.20 -0.48 -4.33
CA GLY A 26 1.85 -1.49 -3.49
C GLY A 26 2.83 -2.39 -4.27
N ILE A 27 3.69 -1.77 -5.08
CA ILE A 27 4.72 -2.46 -5.86
C ILE A 27 5.84 -2.90 -4.91
N ASP A 28 6.20 -4.18 -4.91
CA ASP A 28 7.22 -4.78 -4.05
C ASP A 28 8.64 -4.36 -4.41
N ASP A 29 8.96 -4.35 -5.70
CA ASP A 29 10.25 -3.92 -6.22
C ASP A 29 10.50 -2.42 -5.95
N TYR A 30 11.55 -2.13 -5.19
CA TYR A 30 11.91 -0.77 -4.80
C TYR A 30 12.20 0.14 -6.00
N SER A 31 12.89 -0.38 -7.03
CA SER A 31 13.27 0.41 -8.20
C SER A 31 12.04 0.79 -9.03
N MET A 32 11.10 -0.15 -9.21
CA MET A 32 9.83 0.08 -9.89
C MET A 32 8.92 1.01 -9.09
N ARG A 33 8.79 0.79 -7.77
CA ARG A 33 8.00 1.67 -6.89
C ARG A 33 8.51 3.11 -6.93
N SER A 34 9.82 3.31 -6.80
CA SER A 34 10.44 4.64 -6.86
C SER A 34 10.22 5.34 -8.20
N ASP A 35 10.40 4.61 -9.31
CA ASP A 35 10.19 5.13 -10.66
C ASP A 35 8.72 5.46 -10.93
N PHE A 36 7.79 4.60 -10.51
CA PHE A 36 6.35 4.81 -10.63
C PHE A 36 5.87 6.05 -9.87
N ILE A 37 6.33 6.24 -8.63
CA ILE A 37 6.02 7.44 -7.84
C ILE A 37 6.53 8.71 -8.52
N LYS A 38 7.77 8.69 -9.05
CA LYS A 38 8.36 9.85 -9.73
C LYS A 38 7.66 10.22 -11.04
N LYS A 39 7.19 9.22 -11.78
CA LYS A 39 6.49 9.41 -13.07
C LYS A 39 5.01 9.71 -12.93
N SER A 40 4.41 9.36 -11.80
CA SER A 40 3.00 9.63 -11.53
C SER A 40 2.73 11.13 -11.33
N PRO A 41 1.55 11.64 -11.75
CA PRO A 41 1.16 13.01 -11.43
C PRO A 41 1.26 13.28 -9.92
N ARG A 42 1.82 14.43 -9.53
CA ARG A 42 1.97 14.80 -8.12
C ARG A 42 0.64 14.79 -7.36
N ALA A 43 -0.45 15.18 -8.03
CA ALA A 43 -1.79 15.14 -7.43
C ALA A 43 -2.20 13.71 -7.04
N ASP A 44 -1.91 12.72 -7.89
CA ASP A 44 -2.26 11.32 -7.67
C ASP A 44 -1.46 10.71 -6.51
N SER A 45 -0.14 10.95 -6.45
CA SER A 45 0.70 10.42 -5.37
C SER A 45 0.41 11.09 -4.03
N VAL A 46 0.06 12.38 -4.03
CA VAL A 46 -0.42 13.09 -2.83
C VAL A 46 -1.79 12.58 -2.39
N ALA A 47 -2.70 12.31 -3.32
CA ALA A 47 -4.01 11.73 -3.00
C ALA A 47 -3.87 10.31 -2.41
N MET A 48 -3.00 9.48 -2.98
CA MET A 48 -2.64 8.18 -2.43
C MET A 48 -2.11 8.31 -0.99
N LYS A 49 -1.12 9.18 -0.77
CA LYS A 49 -0.54 9.38 0.57
C LYS A 49 -1.61 9.78 1.60
N LYS A 50 -2.49 10.73 1.26
CA LYS A 50 -3.59 11.15 2.14
C LYS A 50 -4.56 10.02 2.50
N GLN A 51 -4.88 9.15 1.55
CA GLN A 51 -5.75 8.00 1.82
C GLN A 51 -5.09 6.99 2.75
N VAL A 52 -3.80 6.72 2.55
CA VAL A 52 -3.01 5.86 3.45
C VAL A 52 -2.94 6.47 4.85
N GLU A 53 -2.58 7.76 4.96
CA GLU A 53 -2.49 8.47 6.26
C GLU A 53 -3.83 8.50 7.00
N SER A 54 -4.95 8.63 6.28
CA SER A 54 -6.29 8.65 6.89
C SER A 54 -6.72 7.28 7.44
N ASN A 55 -6.06 6.19 7.04
CA ASN A 55 -6.36 4.82 7.47
C ASN A 55 -5.16 4.17 8.18
N ILE A 56 -4.11 4.93 8.51
CA ILE A 56 -2.83 4.35 8.95
C ILE A 56 -2.97 3.49 10.20
N GLU A 57 -3.79 3.91 11.16
CA GLU A 57 -4.03 3.14 12.39
C GLU A 57 -4.64 1.76 12.10
N LEU A 58 -5.60 1.68 11.17
CA LEU A 58 -6.23 0.42 10.77
C LEU A 58 -5.26 -0.48 9.98
N ILE A 59 -4.43 0.13 9.13
CA ILE A 59 -3.42 -0.59 8.35
C ILE A 59 -2.36 -1.16 9.29
N GLU A 60 -1.83 -0.35 10.22
CA GLU A 60 -0.80 -0.77 11.17
C GLU A 60 -1.31 -1.82 12.14
N ASP A 61 -2.53 -1.68 12.67
CA ASP A 61 -3.16 -2.68 13.56
C ASP A 61 -3.28 -4.04 12.86
N TRP A 62 -3.73 -4.04 11.60
CA TRP A 62 -3.83 -5.27 10.82
C TRP A 62 -2.46 -5.87 10.46
N LEU A 63 -1.50 -5.05 10.01
CA LEU A 63 -0.16 -5.50 9.64
C LEU A 63 0.67 -5.95 10.87
N ALA A 64 0.36 -5.46 12.07
CA ALA A 64 0.94 -5.92 13.33
C ALA A 64 0.22 -7.16 13.90
N GLY A 65 -0.80 -7.67 13.22
CA GLY A 65 -1.54 -8.87 13.60
C GLY A 65 -0.76 -10.17 13.36
N PRO A 66 -1.38 -11.35 13.53
CA PRO A 66 -0.69 -12.66 13.52
C PRO A 66 0.12 -12.99 12.25
N LEU A 67 -0.13 -12.28 11.15
CA LEU A 67 0.65 -12.42 9.90
C LEU A 67 2.06 -11.81 10.01
N SER A 68 2.32 -10.96 11.01
CA SER A 68 3.64 -10.35 11.26
C SER A 68 4.71 -11.35 11.70
N ASP A 69 4.29 -12.48 12.28
CA ASP A 69 5.19 -13.43 12.95
C ASP A 69 5.57 -14.64 12.07
N GLY A 70 5.00 -14.74 10.86
CA GLY A 70 5.14 -15.89 9.97
C GLY A 70 6.21 -15.71 8.88
N PRO A 71 6.81 -16.80 8.37
CA PRO A 71 7.69 -16.74 7.19
C PRO A 71 6.91 -16.58 5.87
N ASP A 72 5.60 -16.83 5.88
CA ASP A 72 4.73 -16.84 4.70
C ASP A 72 3.78 -15.65 4.72
N TYR A 73 4.23 -14.52 4.18
CA TYR A 73 3.38 -13.35 3.99
C TYR A 73 2.44 -13.55 2.81
N THR A 74 1.15 -13.24 2.99
CA THR A 74 0.20 -13.25 1.87
C THR A 74 0.52 -12.12 0.89
N LEU A 75 0.02 -12.25 -0.34
CA LEU A 75 0.14 -11.18 -1.34
C LEU A 75 -0.47 -9.87 -0.81
N GLU A 76 -1.62 -9.95 -0.15
CA GLU A 76 -2.30 -8.79 0.43
C GLU A 76 -1.43 -8.09 1.49
N TYR A 77 -0.83 -8.86 2.39
CA TYR A 77 0.06 -8.33 3.42
C TYR A 77 1.25 -7.60 2.80
N LEU A 78 1.90 -8.21 1.81
CA LEU A 78 3.04 -7.63 1.10
C LEU A 78 2.65 -6.37 0.34
N THR A 79 1.53 -6.40 -0.40
CA THR A 79 1.06 -5.27 -1.20
C THR A 79 0.66 -4.09 -0.32
N PHE A 80 -0.03 -4.31 0.81
CA PHE A 80 -0.35 -3.23 1.75
C PHE A 80 0.89 -2.70 2.48
N THR A 81 1.83 -3.55 2.84
CA THR A 81 3.14 -3.10 3.36
C THR A 81 3.84 -2.18 2.36
N CYS A 82 3.86 -2.57 1.08
CA CYS A 82 4.48 -1.78 0.02
C CYS A 82 3.69 -0.49 -0.29
N LEU A 83 2.37 -0.48 -0.09
CA LEU A 83 1.55 0.72 -0.18
C LEU A 83 1.94 1.75 0.89
N VAL A 84 2.16 1.32 2.14
CA VAL A 84 2.66 2.20 3.21
C VAL A 84 4.04 2.76 2.85
N MET A 85 4.96 1.91 2.38
CA MET A 85 6.28 2.37 1.92
C MET A 85 6.18 3.36 0.75
N ALA A 86 5.21 3.19 -0.15
CA ALA A 86 4.96 4.13 -1.25
C ALA A 86 4.48 5.49 -0.72
N ALA A 87 3.56 5.49 0.25
CA ALA A 87 3.05 6.71 0.89
C ALA A 87 4.16 7.48 1.61
N ASP A 88 5.04 6.79 2.32
CA ASP A 88 6.19 7.38 3.02
C ASP A 88 7.20 8.03 2.07
N ALA A 89 7.43 7.41 0.90
CA ALA A 89 8.33 7.94 -0.11
C ALA A 89 7.82 9.24 -0.78
N VAL A 90 6.51 9.54 -0.69
CA VAL A 90 5.93 10.76 -1.24
C VAL A 90 6.24 11.96 -0.33
N LYS A 91 6.95 12.94 -0.88
CA LYS A 91 7.24 14.22 -0.22
C LYS A 91 6.11 15.22 -0.45
N ILE A 92 5.54 15.74 0.63
CA ILE A 92 4.65 16.91 0.59
C ILE A 92 5.50 18.11 1.01
N GLU A 93 5.76 19.04 0.09
CA GLU A 93 6.30 20.36 0.45
C GLU A 93 5.25 21.08 1.29
N ARG A 94 5.63 21.50 2.50
CA ARG A 94 4.80 22.27 3.45
C ARG A 94 4.61 23.69 2.98
#